data_AF-A0A455SW60-F1
#
_entry.id   AF-A0A455SW60-F1
#
_cell.length_a   1.000
_cell.length_b   1.000
_cell.length_c   1.000
_cell.angle_alpha   90.00
_cell.angle_beta   90.00
_cell.angle_gamma   90.00
#
_symmetry.space_group_name_H-M   'P 1'
#
loop_
_entity.id
_entity.type
_entity.pdbx_description
1 polymer ?
#
loop_
_entity_poly.entity_id
_entity_poly.type
_entity_poly.pdbx_seq_one_letter_code
_entity_poly.pdbx_strand_id
1 'polypeptide(L)'
;MAERATEPPELVTAQREHPAQPQPEQAACTAPASVTSSPTSTLAEGQATEEAVISTGESAAETVLWTPGFIVVFALTLGLGLSAECLLTNGWQAHLYGGNWPQLGHLAALLLLWLALLVRGRTAWVRLGAIFGCLWACFVGINLLFNLRASAEPATVAYLNVSGNLSLLGMYLCFATEQARSPRWDSWFFALALVGGSGAVLIDYLVTAPDQRSLVTVADAIAAVALWLGLLVWWLRPICWRLHPGPTFLFGLFPIIILILSIPGITNSFNNLFFLQVADLCLLLGGLRILQAQRVLPRS
;
A
#
# COMPACT_ATOMS: atom_id res chain seq x y z
N MET A 1 28.25 2.95 -56.97
CA MET A 1 27.54 4.24 -57.19
C MET A 1 27.00 4.65 -55.83
N ALA A 2 27.81 5.32 -55.02
CA ALA A 2 28.04 6.78 -55.01
C ALA A 2 26.78 7.49 -54.43
N GLU A 3 26.75 7.80 -53.12
CA GLU A 3 27.37 8.96 -52.47
C GLU A 3 26.38 10.16 -52.43
N ARG A 4 25.94 10.56 -51.24
CA ARG A 4 26.13 11.94 -50.74
C ARG A 4 25.61 12.13 -49.31
N ALA A 5 26.56 12.44 -48.45
CA ALA A 5 26.38 13.12 -47.18
C ALA A 5 26.16 14.62 -47.42
N THR A 6 25.37 15.25 -46.55
CA THR A 6 25.35 16.72 -46.39
C THR A 6 25.02 17.06 -44.93
N GLU A 7 26.04 17.45 -44.16
CA GLU A 7 25.91 18.37 -43.01
C GLU A 7 26.45 19.76 -43.44
N PRO A 8 26.55 20.78 -42.54
CA PRO A 8 25.55 21.78 -42.16
C PRO A 8 26.02 23.20 -42.56
N PRO A 9 25.40 24.31 -42.07
CA PRO A 9 26.14 25.07 -41.04
C PRO A 9 25.32 25.90 -40.02
N GLU A 10 26.01 26.19 -38.89
CA GLU A 10 26.11 27.43 -38.07
C GLU A 10 24.86 28.22 -37.64
N LEU A 11 24.59 28.35 -36.33
CA LEU A 11 25.20 29.22 -35.31
C LEU A 11 24.66 30.67 -35.34
N VAL A 12 23.76 30.99 -34.39
CA VAL A 12 23.55 32.37 -33.92
C VAL A 12 23.42 32.38 -32.40
N THR A 13 24.44 32.98 -31.80
CA THR A 13 24.58 33.48 -30.43
C THR A 13 23.51 34.53 -30.08
N ALA A 14 22.93 34.43 -28.88
CA ALA A 14 22.40 35.60 -28.17
C ALA A 14 22.62 35.46 -26.66
N GLN A 15 23.59 36.24 -26.24
CA GLN A 15 24.07 36.53 -24.90
C GLN A 15 23.12 37.52 -24.22
N ARG A 16 22.75 37.30 -22.94
CA ARG A 16 22.33 38.39 -22.06
C ARG A 16 22.66 38.10 -20.59
N GLU A 17 23.59 38.92 -20.10
CA GLU A 17 23.90 39.26 -18.71
C GLU A 17 22.65 39.85 -18.00
N HIS A 18 22.50 40.04 -16.69
CA HIS A 18 23.37 40.10 -15.52
C HIS A 18 22.45 40.00 -14.25
N PRO A 19 22.98 39.88 -13.02
CA PRO A 19 22.27 39.50 -11.80
C PRO A 19 21.77 40.69 -10.97
N ALA A 20 20.89 40.43 -10.00
CA ALA A 20 20.74 41.28 -8.83
C ALA A 20 20.25 40.45 -7.62
N GLN A 21 21.10 40.40 -6.60
CA GLN A 21 20.79 40.00 -5.24
C GLN A 21 20.89 41.26 -4.36
N PRO A 22 19.93 41.50 -3.46
CA PRO A 22 20.27 41.85 -2.07
C PRO A 22 19.35 41.10 -1.09
N GLN A 23 19.89 40.29 -0.18
CA GLN A 23 20.29 40.60 1.21
C GLN A 23 19.15 40.85 2.23
N PRO A 24 19.33 40.40 3.49
CA PRO A 24 18.26 40.12 4.44
C PRO A 24 17.97 41.29 5.38
N GLU A 25 16.70 41.47 5.74
CA GLU A 25 16.27 42.46 6.73
C GLU A 25 16.27 41.83 8.13
N GLN A 26 17.25 42.22 8.94
CA GLN A 26 17.22 42.11 10.40
C GLN A 26 16.52 43.35 10.95
N ALA A 27 15.51 43.15 11.81
CA ALA A 27 15.05 44.17 12.74
C ALA A 27 14.93 43.57 14.14
N ALA A 28 15.69 44.16 15.06
CA ALA A 28 15.65 43.95 16.50
C ALA A 28 14.73 45.00 17.17
N CYS A 29 14.59 44.85 18.51
CA CYS A 29 13.95 45.77 19.49
C CYS A 29 12.44 45.54 19.67
N THR A 30 11.82 45.45 20.86
CA THR A 30 12.20 45.82 22.24
C THR A 30 11.21 45.15 23.22
N ALA A 31 11.63 44.80 24.43
CA ALA A 31 10.77 44.58 25.62
C ALA A 31 10.73 45.88 26.47
N PRO A 32 10.13 45.97 27.68
CA PRO A 32 8.88 45.43 28.24
C PRO A 32 7.97 46.58 28.77
N ALA A 33 6.75 46.26 29.23
CA ALA A 33 6.02 47.14 30.16
C ALA A 33 5.28 46.33 31.21
N SER A 34 5.73 46.49 32.45
CA SER A 34 5.11 46.09 33.71
C SER A 34 3.93 46.99 34.06
N VAL A 35 2.81 46.42 34.51
CA VAL A 35 1.84 47.12 35.36
C VAL A 35 1.52 46.24 36.58
N THR A 36 1.77 46.84 37.74
CA THR A 36 1.48 46.36 39.09
C THR A 36 0.22 47.06 39.58
N SER A 37 -0.75 46.32 40.13
CA SER A 37 -1.48 46.71 41.35
C SER A 37 -2.44 45.62 41.85
N SER A 38 -2.34 45.36 43.15
CA SER A 38 -3.09 44.39 43.97
C SER A 38 -4.41 45.01 44.50
N PRO A 39 -5.00 44.53 45.63
CA PRO A 39 -5.91 43.41 45.84
C PRO A 39 -7.33 43.88 46.27
N THR A 40 -8.31 42.97 46.48
CA THR A 40 -9.23 42.92 47.65
C THR A 40 -10.39 41.93 47.45
N SER A 41 -10.40 40.92 48.34
CA SER A 41 -11.48 40.10 48.91
C SER A 41 -12.95 40.41 48.55
N THR A 42 -13.74 39.38 48.21
CA THR A 42 -14.93 38.97 49.00
C THR A 42 -15.31 37.51 48.70
N LEU A 43 -15.60 36.74 49.76
CA LEU A 43 -16.15 35.38 49.78
C LEU A 43 -17.49 35.25 49.04
N ALA A 44 -17.68 34.15 48.30
CA ALA A 44 -18.92 33.37 48.34
C ALA A 44 -18.71 31.97 47.73
N GLU A 45 -19.21 30.99 48.48
CA GLU A 45 -19.27 29.56 48.26
C GLU A 45 -20.06 29.18 47.00
N GLY A 46 -19.53 28.26 46.21
CA GLY A 46 -20.21 27.63 45.08
C GLY A 46 -19.37 26.47 44.58
N GLN A 47 -19.63 25.29 45.14
CA GLN A 47 -18.84 24.07 44.94
C GLN A 47 -18.68 23.71 43.46
N ALA A 48 -17.42 23.44 43.14
CA ALA A 48 -16.91 22.98 41.87
C ALA A 48 -17.51 21.63 41.46
N THR A 49 -18.07 21.58 40.25
CA THR A 49 -18.12 20.37 39.42
C THR A 49 -18.03 20.79 37.96
N GLU A 50 -16.99 21.55 37.63
CA GLU A 50 -16.67 21.94 36.27
C GLU A 50 -15.15 22.07 36.19
N GLU A 51 -14.48 20.92 36.04
CA GLU A 51 -13.14 20.75 35.43
C GLU A 51 -12.61 19.35 35.74
N ALA A 52 -12.92 18.41 34.85
CA ALA A 52 -12.03 17.31 34.53
C ALA A 52 -12.22 16.90 33.06
N VAL A 53 -12.39 17.89 32.18
CA VAL A 53 -11.96 17.74 30.78
C VAL A 53 -10.46 18.02 30.81
N ILE A 54 -9.71 17.03 31.31
CA ILE A 54 -8.28 16.96 31.05
C ILE A 54 -8.19 16.79 29.55
N SER A 55 -7.90 17.90 28.88
CA SER A 55 -7.24 17.92 27.60
C SER A 55 -5.93 17.17 27.78
N THR A 56 -5.97 15.84 27.67
CA THR A 56 -4.86 15.07 27.09
C THR A 56 -4.75 15.48 25.63
N GLY A 57 -4.34 16.73 25.42
CA GLY A 57 -3.53 17.15 24.30
C GLY A 57 -2.16 16.51 24.51
N GLU A 58 -2.13 15.18 24.45
CA GLU A 58 -0.96 14.48 24.00
C GLU A 58 -0.77 15.00 22.58
N SER A 59 0.08 16.02 22.46
CA SER A 59 0.70 16.41 21.21
C SER A 59 1.38 15.16 20.72
N ALA A 60 0.61 14.31 20.03
CA ALA A 60 1.09 13.19 19.27
C ALA A 60 2.02 13.86 18.27
N ALA A 61 3.30 13.90 18.66
CA ALA A 61 4.35 14.55 17.92
C ALA A 61 4.10 14.19 16.46
N GLU A 62 3.82 15.21 15.65
CA GLU A 62 3.50 15.05 14.25
C GLU A 62 4.69 14.33 13.63
N THR A 63 4.62 13.00 13.59
CA THR A 63 5.69 12.17 13.07
C THR A 63 5.62 12.37 11.58
N VAL A 64 6.34 13.38 11.11
CA VAL A 64 6.54 13.68 9.70
C VAL A 64 7.20 12.46 9.08
N LEU A 65 6.35 11.56 8.57
CA LEU A 65 6.70 10.23 8.07
C LEU A 65 7.50 10.30 6.73
N TRP A 66 7.53 11.48 6.13
CA TRP A 66 8.21 11.82 4.89
C TRP A 66 9.44 12.67 5.19
N THR A 67 10.43 12.06 5.84
CA THR A 67 11.75 12.70 5.90
C THR A 67 12.39 12.68 4.51
N PRO A 68 13.15 13.72 4.11
CA PRO A 68 13.83 13.75 2.82
C PRO A 68 14.69 12.51 2.56
N GLY A 69 15.38 12.02 3.59
CA GLY A 69 16.16 10.78 3.49
C GLY A 69 15.31 9.55 3.18
N PHE A 70 14.09 9.47 3.73
CA PHE A 70 13.16 8.41 3.37
C PHE A 70 12.74 8.50 1.90
N ILE A 71 12.38 9.69 1.40
CA ILE A 71 11.97 9.88 0.01
C ILE A 71 13.06 9.37 -0.94
N VAL A 72 14.32 9.70 -0.64
CA VAL A 72 15.46 9.25 -1.42
C VAL A 72 15.60 7.73 -1.37
N VAL A 73 15.60 7.10 -0.19
CA VAL A 73 15.72 5.64 -0.07
C VAL A 73 14.57 4.94 -0.78
N PHE A 74 13.35 5.47 -0.67
CA PHE A 74 12.17 4.93 -1.33
C PHE A 74 12.26 5.06 -2.84
N ALA A 75 12.59 6.25 -3.36
CA ALA A 75 12.75 6.48 -4.79
C ALA A 75 13.87 5.62 -5.37
N LEU A 76 14.99 5.45 -4.65
CA LEU A 76 16.08 4.56 -5.05
C LEU A 76 15.64 3.09 -5.05
N THR A 77 14.95 2.63 -4.00
CA THR A 77 14.48 1.24 -3.92
C THR A 77 13.44 0.95 -5.01
N LEU A 78 12.54 1.91 -5.26
CA LEU A 78 11.55 1.82 -6.33
C LEU A 78 12.21 1.83 -7.70
N GLY A 79 13.11 2.78 -7.97
CA GLY A 79 13.80 2.90 -9.25
C GLY A 79 14.69 1.71 -9.57
N LEU A 80 15.47 1.23 -8.58
CA LEU A 80 16.27 0.01 -8.71
C LEU A 80 15.40 -1.23 -8.85
N GLY A 81 14.31 -1.32 -8.07
CA GLY A 81 13.33 -2.41 -8.16
C GLY A 81 12.70 -2.48 -9.54
N LEU A 82 12.15 -1.38 -10.04
CA LEU A 82 11.55 -1.30 -11.38
C LEU A 82 12.58 -1.58 -12.50
N SER A 83 13.83 -1.15 -12.31
CA SER A 83 14.91 -1.47 -13.25
C SER A 83 15.25 -2.97 -13.24
N ALA A 84 15.29 -3.58 -12.05
CA ALA A 84 15.47 -5.02 -11.89
C ALA A 84 14.30 -5.79 -12.50
N GLU A 85 13.05 -5.36 -12.30
CA GLU A 85 11.88 -5.98 -12.92
C GLU A 85 11.91 -5.87 -14.44
N CYS A 86 12.35 -4.74 -14.99
CA CYS A 86 12.54 -4.59 -16.42
C CYS A 86 13.60 -5.58 -16.94
N LEU A 87 14.74 -5.72 -16.26
CA LEU A 87 15.77 -6.69 -16.61
C LEU A 87 15.30 -8.13 -16.49
N LEU A 88 14.56 -8.46 -15.43
CA LEU A 88 13.97 -9.78 -15.25
C LEU A 88 13.00 -10.06 -16.41
N THR A 89 12.03 -9.19 -16.63
CA THR A 89 11.03 -9.39 -17.70
C THR A 89 11.68 -9.52 -19.08
N ASN A 90 12.74 -8.73 -19.38
CA ASN A 90 13.52 -8.87 -20.61
C ASN A 90 14.31 -10.19 -20.67
N GLY A 91 14.91 -10.62 -19.56
CA GLY A 91 15.59 -11.91 -19.47
C GLY A 91 14.65 -13.10 -19.68
N TRP A 92 13.41 -12.98 -19.21
CA TRP A 92 12.35 -13.94 -19.46
C TRP A 92 11.94 -13.98 -20.94
N GLN A 93 11.76 -12.80 -21.58
CA GLN A 93 11.51 -12.73 -23.02
C GLN A 93 12.65 -13.33 -23.85
N ALA A 94 13.90 -13.11 -23.42
CA ALA A 94 15.09 -13.69 -24.03
C ALA A 94 15.26 -15.19 -23.74
N HIS A 95 14.29 -15.82 -23.07
CA HIS A 95 14.30 -17.23 -22.68
C HIS A 95 15.52 -17.66 -21.85
N LEU A 96 16.15 -16.73 -21.11
CA LEU A 96 17.28 -17.05 -20.22
C LEU A 96 16.86 -17.97 -19.07
N TYR A 97 15.58 -17.92 -18.70
CA TYR A 97 14.95 -18.82 -17.76
C TYR A 97 13.47 -19.00 -18.16
N GLY A 98 12.93 -20.21 -17.98
CA GLY A 98 11.56 -20.55 -18.38
C GLY A 98 10.55 -20.45 -17.24
N GLY A 99 9.28 -20.21 -17.55
CA GLY A 99 8.21 -20.18 -16.55
C GLY A 99 8.22 -18.93 -15.65
N ASN A 100 7.62 -19.03 -14.47
CA ASN A 100 7.35 -17.90 -13.57
C ASN A 100 8.37 -17.79 -12.40
N TRP A 101 9.65 -18.12 -12.63
CA TRP A 101 10.68 -18.02 -11.58
C TRP A 101 10.86 -16.63 -10.96
N PRO A 102 10.82 -15.52 -11.74
CA PRO A 102 10.95 -14.18 -11.14
C PRO A 102 9.85 -13.87 -10.13
N GLN A 103 8.64 -14.33 -10.43
CA GLN A 103 7.48 -14.20 -9.56
C GLN A 103 7.69 -14.99 -8.26
N LEU A 104 8.29 -16.19 -8.34
CA LEU A 104 8.62 -16.98 -7.16
C LEU A 104 9.66 -16.28 -6.26
N GLY A 105 10.63 -15.58 -6.86
CA GLY A 105 11.60 -14.77 -6.13
C GLY A 105 10.95 -13.66 -5.31
N HIS A 106 10.02 -12.92 -5.92
CA HIS A 106 9.23 -11.88 -5.24
C HIS A 106 8.41 -12.45 -4.09
N LEU A 107 7.71 -13.55 -4.36
CA LEU A 107 6.90 -14.22 -3.37
C LEU A 107 7.74 -14.72 -2.18
N ALA A 108 8.94 -15.24 -2.44
CA ALA A 108 9.86 -15.66 -1.37
C ALA A 108 10.30 -14.47 -0.52
N ALA A 109 10.62 -13.32 -1.14
CA ALA A 109 10.97 -12.10 -0.43
C ALA A 109 9.79 -11.58 0.43
N LEU A 110 8.57 -11.62 -0.10
CA LEU A 110 7.35 -11.28 0.63
C LEU A 110 7.10 -12.24 1.79
N LEU A 111 7.26 -13.55 1.60
CA LEU A 111 7.13 -14.53 2.68
C LEU A 111 8.13 -14.26 3.80
N LEU A 112 9.40 -13.99 3.47
CA LEU A 112 10.42 -13.62 4.46
C LEU A 112 10.06 -12.33 5.20
N LEU A 113 9.49 -11.35 4.50
CA LEU A 113 9.01 -10.11 5.09
C LEU A 113 7.86 -10.37 6.07
N TRP A 114 6.88 -11.19 5.70
CA TRP A 114 5.78 -11.57 6.59
C TRP A 114 6.28 -12.35 7.81
N LEU A 115 7.21 -13.28 7.63
CA LEU A 115 7.87 -13.98 8.74
C LEU A 115 8.63 -13.01 9.66
N ALA A 116 9.33 -12.03 9.09
CA ALA A 116 10.02 -11.00 9.89
C ALA A 116 9.03 -10.15 10.68
N LEU A 117 7.88 -9.78 10.10
CA LEU A 117 6.80 -9.08 10.79
C LEU A 117 6.12 -9.96 11.85
N LEU A 118 6.00 -11.26 11.62
CA LEU A 118 5.45 -12.20 12.59
C LEU A 118 6.35 -12.30 13.84
N VAL A 119 7.67 -12.42 13.64
CA VAL A 119 8.65 -12.52 14.72
C VAL A 119 8.87 -11.19 15.44
N ARG A 120 8.93 -10.08 14.69
CA ARG A 120 9.28 -8.75 15.23
C ARG A 120 8.08 -7.87 15.53
N GLY A 121 6.88 -8.24 15.07
CA GLY A 121 5.65 -7.49 15.30
C GLY A 121 5.37 -7.40 16.80
N ARG A 122 5.09 -6.19 17.27
CA ARG A 122 4.87 -5.95 18.70
C ARG A 122 3.41 -6.07 19.08
N THR A 123 2.53 -5.64 18.19
CA THR A 123 1.09 -5.68 18.41
C THR A 123 0.47 -6.95 17.86
N ALA A 124 -0.62 -7.39 18.50
CA ALA A 124 -1.36 -8.58 18.10
C ALA A 124 -1.89 -8.45 16.67
N TRP A 125 -2.32 -7.25 16.26
CA TRP A 125 -2.82 -6.98 14.91
C TRP A 125 -1.75 -7.15 13.83
N VAL A 126 -0.52 -6.66 14.07
CA VAL A 126 0.57 -6.85 13.10
C VAL A 126 0.93 -8.32 12.97
N ARG A 127 0.97 -9.07 14.08
CA ARG A 127 1.21 -10.51 14.05
C ARG A 127 0.11 -11.26 13.30
N LEU A 128 -1.16 -10.92 13.58
CA LEU A 128 -2.29 -11.54 12.89
C LEU A 128 -2.28 -11.22 11.39
N GLY A 129 -1.99 -9.98 11.01
CA GLY A 129 -1.79 -9.59 9.62
C GLY A 129 -0.65 -10.36 8.96
N ALA A 130 0.46 -10.55 9.66
CA ALA A 130 1.58 -11.35 9.17
C ALA A 130 1.22 -12.84 8.98
N ILE A 131 0.41 -13.43 9.86
CA ILE A 131 -0.10 -14.81 9.68
C ILE A 131 -0.91 -14.90 8.38
N PHE A 132 -1.85 -13.98 8.17
CA PHE A 132 -2.62 -13.92 6.94
C PHE A 132 -1.75 -13.66 5.70
N GLY A 133 -0.71 -12.82 5.81
CA GLY A 133 0.27 -12.61 4.75
C GLY A 133 1.06 -13.88 4.39
N CYS A 134 1.47 -14.67 5.40
CA CYS A 134 2.08 -15.97 5.18
C CYS A 134 1.13 -16.95 4.49
N LEU A 135 -0.15 -17.02 4.92
CA LEU A 135 -1.16 -17.86 4.27
C LEU A 135 -1.38 -17.45 2.80
N TRP A 136 -1.50 -16.15 2.53
CA TRP A 136 -1.57 -15.62 1.18
C TRP A 136 -0.37 -16.06 0.35
N ALA A 137 0.85 -15.89 0.86
CA ALA A 137 2.07 -16.26 0.14
C ALA A 137 2.12 -17.78 -0.14
N CYS A 138 1.66 -18.62 0.79
CA CYS A 138 1.54 -20.06 0.59
C CYS A 138 0.56 -20.40 -0.53
N PHE A 139 -0.66 -19.84 -0.52
CA PHE A 139 -1.66 -20.13 -1.55
C PHE A 139 -1.21 -19.68 -2.95
N VAL A 140 -0.66 -18.47 -3.05
CA VAL A 140 -0.09 -17.96 -4.31
C VAL A 140 1.09 -18.82 -4.75
N GLY A 141 1.94 -19.27 -3.83
CA GLY A 141 3.11 -20.12 -4.13
C GLY A 141 2.73 -21.51 -4.63
N ILE A 142 1.73 -22.14 -4.01
CA ILE A 142 1.17 -23.42 -4.48
C ILE A 142 0.56 -23.24 -5.87
N ASN A 143 -0.21 -22.16 -6.09
CA ASN A 143 -0.78 -21.87 -7.40
C ASN A 143 0.32 -21.70 -8.47
N LEU A 144 1.37 -20.96 -8.15
CA LEU A 144 2.52 -20.76 -9.04
C LEU A 144 3.22 -22.09 -9.36
N LEU A 145 3.38 -22.97 -8.36
CA LEU A 145 4.00 -24.27 -8.54
C LEU A 145 3.16 -25.20 -9.43
N PHE A 146 1.84 -25.17 -9.31
CA PHE A 146 0.96 -25.93 -10.21
C PHE A 146 1.01 -25.41 -11.65
N ASN A 147 1.05 -24.09 -11.84
CA ASN A 147 1.22 -23.47 -13.14
C ASN A 147 2.57 -23.84 -13.78
N LEU A 148 3.66 -23.88 -12.99
CA LEU A 148 4.98 -24.30 -13.47
C LEU A 148 5.01 -25.77 -13.94
N ARG A 149 4.17 -26.63 -13.35
CA ARG A 149 4.08 -28.05 -13.71
C ARG A 149 3.03 -28.34 -14.78
N ALA A 150 2.35 -27.32 -15.32
CA ALA A 150 1.22 -27.49 -16.24
C ALA A 150 0.18 -28.54 -15.77
N SER A 151 -0.01 -28.65 -14.46
CA SER A 151 -0.78 -29.73 -13.82
C SER A 151 -2.01 -29.20 -13.06
N ALA A 152 -2.36 -27.93 -13.25
CA ALA A 152 -3.43 -27.30 -12.48
C ALA A 152 -4.80 -27.52 -13.14
N GLU A 153 -5.71 -28.20 -12.44
CA GLU A 153 -7.12 -28.22 -12.80
C GLU A 153 -7.74 -26.83 -12.54
N PRO A 154 -8.61 -26.31 -13.43
CA PRO A 154 -9.18 -24.95 -13.30
C PRO A 154 -9.88 -24.72 -11.96
N ALA A 155 -10.59 -25.71 -11.42
CA ALA A 155 -11.24 -25.61 -10.12
C ALA A 155 -10.23 -25.40 -8.98
N THR A 156 -9.10 -26.10 -9.02
CA THR A 156 -8.03 -25.94 -8.01
C THR A 156 -7.44 -24.54 -8.04
N VAL A 157 -7.22 -23.98 -9.24
CA VAL A 157 -6.72 -22.61 -9.40
C VAL A 157 -7.70 -21.60 -8.82
N ALA A 158 -9.00 -21.73 -9.10
CA ALA A 158 -10.02 -20.84 -8.54
C ALA A 158 -10.07 -20.90 -7.00
N TYR A 159 -9.99 -22.11 -6.42
CA TYR A 159 -9.97 -22.27 -4.96
C TYR A 159 -8.70 -21.70 -4.30
N LEU A 160 -7.54 -21.80 -4.96
CA LEU A 160 -6.32 -21.18 -4.48
C LEU A 160 -6.38 -19.65 -4.59
N ASN A 161 -6.94 -19.12 -5.67
CA ASN A 161 -7.12 -17.68 -5.87
C ASN A 161 -8.06 -17.08 -4.83
N VAL A 162 -9.22 -17.69 -4.59
CA VAL A 162 -10.16 -17.20 -3.56
C VAL A 162 -9.55 -17.27 -2.16
N SER A 163 -8.86 -18.37 -1.83
CA SER A 163 -8.21 -18.54 -0.52
C SER A 163 -7.07 -17.54 -0.32
N GLY A 164 -6.28 -17.31 -1.38
CA GLY A 164 -5.26 -16.28 -1.43
C GLY A 164 -5.86 -14.89 -1.20
N ASN A 165 -6.83 -14.49 -2.00
CA ASN A 165 -7.41 -13.14 -1.93
C ASN A 165 -8.14 -12.88 -0.61
N LEU A 166 -8.80 -13.88 -0.01
CA LEU A 166 -9.38 -13.76 1.32
C LEU A 166 -8.31 -13.62 2.41
N SER A 167 -7.20 -14.37 2.29
CA SER A 167 -6.04 -14.21 3.20
C SER A 167 -5.44 -12.80 3.06
N LEU A 168 -5.31 -12.29 1.83
CA LEU A 168 -4.85 -10.94 1.57
C LEU A 168 -5.78 -9.89 2.20
N LEU A 169 -7.09 -10.05 2.04
CA LEU A 169 -8.08 -9.18 2.68
C LEU A 169 -7.94 -9.21 4.21
N GLY A 170 -7.77 -10.39 4.80
CA GLY A 170 -7.51 -10.54 6.23
C GLY A 170 -6.25 -9.81 6.69
N MET A 171 -5.16 -9.93 5.92
CA MET A 171 -3.92 -9.18 6.16
C MET A 171 -4.15 -7.66 6.10
N TYR A 172 -4.88 -7.19 5.08
CA TYR A 172 -5.16 -5.77 4.87
C TYR A 172 -5.99 -5.18 6.00
N LEU A 173 -7.03 -5.91 6.43
CA LEU A 173 -7.85 -5.51 7.58
C LEU A 173 -7.00 -5.38 8.84
N CYS A 174 -6.17 -6.38 9.15
CA CYS A 174 -5.32 -6.34 10.34
C CYS A 174 -4.37 -5.13 10.34
N PHE A 175 -3.68 -4.88 9.22
CA PHE A 175 -2.77 -3.74 9.11
C PHE A 175 -3.48 -2.39 9.11
N ALA A 176 -4.65 -2.29 8.47
CA ALA A 176 -5.45 -1.07 8.51
C ALA A 176 -5.96 -0.78 9.94
N THR A 177 -6.43 -1.80 10.66
CA THR A 177 -6.93 -1.64 12.04
C THR A 177 -5.86 -1.22 13.03
N GLU A 178 -4.63 -1.71 12.84
CA GLU A 178 -3.48 -1.30 13.65
C GLU A 178 -3.15 0.18 13.46
N GLN A 179 -3.12 0.64 12.20
CA GLN A 179 -2.70 2.00 11.86
C GLN A 179 -3.72 3.06 12.23
N ALA A 180 -5.00 2.71 12.19
CA ALA A 180 -6.08 3.58 12.60
C ALA A 180 -7.16 2.71 13.21
N ARG A 181 -7.49 2.92 14.48
CA ARG A 181 -8.63 2.21 15.08
C ARG A 181 -9.83 3.13 15.07
N SER A 182 -10.89 2.76 14.34
CA SER A 182 -12.11 3.55 14.26
C SER A 182 -13.31 2.61 14.34
N PRO A 183 -13.82 2.34 15.54
CA PRO A 183 -14.82 1.29 15.74
C PRO A 183 -16.11 1.53 14.95
N ARG A 184 -16.48 2.80 14.72
CA ARG A 184 -17.66 3.16 13.93
C ARG A 184 -17.45 2.87 12.43
N TRP A 185 -16.30 3.24 11.88
CA TRP A 185 -15.99 2.97 10.47
C TRP A 185 -15.83 1.48 10.24
N ASP A 186 -15.12 0.78 11.14
CA ASP A 186 -14.89 -0.66 11.03
C ASP A 186 -16.23 -1.42 11.02
N SER A 187 -17.16 -1.06 11.91
CA SER A 187 -18.50 -1.68 11.95
C SER A 187 -19.30 -1.43 10.66
N TRP A 188 -19.29 -0.20 10.16
CA TRP A 188 -19.95 0.14 8.90
C TRP A 188 -19.32 -0.57 7.69
N PHE A 189 -17.99 -0.61 7.64
CA PHE A 189 -17.25 -1.29 6.59
C PHE A 189 -17.56 -2.78 6.59
N PHE A 190 -17.53 -3.45 7.75
CA PHE A 190 -17.85 -4.88 7.84
C PHE A 190 -19.31 -5.16 7.45
N ALA A 191 -20.25 -4.31 7.86
CA ALA A 191 -21.64 -4.45 7.45
C ALA A 191 -21.80 -4.32 5.92
N LEU A 192 -21.19 -3.29 5.32
CA LEU A 192 -21.21 -3.07 3.87
C LEU A 192 -20.48 -4.17 3.11
N ALA A 193 -19.34 -4.63 3.62
CA ALA A 193 -18.55 -5.71 3.03
C ALA A 193 -19.33 -7.04 3.03
N LEU A 194 -20.01 -7.35 4.12
CA LEU A 194 -20.81 -8.56 4.24
C LEU A 194 -22.04 -8.51 3.33
N VAL A 195 -22.86 -7.47 3.45
CA VAL A 195 -24.12 -7.34 2.69
C VAL A 195 -23.83 -7.09 1.21
N GLY A 196 -22.97 -6.11 0.92
CA GLY A 196 -22.59 -5.75 -0.44
C GLY A 196 -21.81 -6.85 -1.14
N GLY A 197 -20.85 -7.49 -0.44
CA GLY A 197 -20.05 -8.57 -1.00
C GLY A 197 -20.88 -9.82 -1.32
N SER A 198 -21.71 -10.27 -0.38
CA SER A 198 -22.61 -11.41 -0.63
C SER A 198 -23.66 -11.10 -1.71
N GLY A 199 -24.21 -9.88 -1.72
CA GLY A 199 -25.11 -9.41 -2.76
C GLY A 199 -24.46 -9.40 -4.14
N ALA A 200 -23.22 -8.90 -4.25
CA ALA A 200 -22.47 -8.87 -5.51
C ALA A 200 -22.21 -10.29 -6.06
N VAL A 201 -21.78 -11.23 -5.21
CA VAL A 201 -21.59 -12.63 -5.61
C VAL A 201 -22.90 -13.28 -6.05
N LEU A 202 -24.00 -13.00 -5.34
CA LEU A 202 -25.32 -13.53 -5.71
C LEU A 202 -25.79 -12.97 -7.06
N ILE A 203 -25.64 -11.67 -7.29
CA ILE A 203 -26.00 -11.03 -8.55
C ILE A 203 -25.17 -11.61 -9.70
N ASP A 204 -23.86 -11.73 -9.52
CA ASP A 204 -22.95 -12.32 -10.52
C ASP A 204 -23.35 -13.75 -10.89
N TYR A 205 -23.66 -14.58 -9.88
CA TYR A 205 -24.16 -15.94 -10.08
C TYR A 205 -25.50 -15.99 -10.84
N LEU A 206 -26.43 -15.08 -10.54
CA LEU A 206 -27.74 -15.03 -11.19
C LEU A 206 -27.66 -14.53 -12.63
N VAL A 207 -26.78 -13.56 -12.92
CA VAL A 207 -26.56 -13.01 -14.27
C VAL A 207 -25.77 -13.99 -15.14
N THR A 208 -24.91 -14.82 -14.56
CA THR A 208 -24.19 -15.87 -15.29
C THR A 208 -25.17 -16.85 -15.94
N ALA A 209 -24.88 -17.19 -17.20
CA ALA A 209 -25.70 -18.10 -18.01
C ALA A 209 -25.85 -19.47 -17.30
N PRO A 210 -27.04 -20.12 -17.33
CA PRO A 210 -27.31 -21.31 -16.53
C PRO A 210 -26.35 -22.48 -16.76
N ASP A 211 -25.83 -22.61 -17.97
CA ASP A 211 -24.84 -23.61 -18.40
C ASP A 211 -23.43 -23.37 -17.84
N GLN A 212 -23.14 -22.13 -17.43
CA GLN A 212 -21.85 -21.71 -16.87
C GLN A 212 -21.87 -21.55 -15.34
N ARG A 213 -23.03 -21.75 -14.71
CA ARG A 213 -23.17 -21.67 -13.25
C ARG A 213 -22.45 -22.84 -12.60
N SER A 214 -21.36 -22.56 -11.91
CA SER A 214 -20.56 -23.55 -11.21
C SER A 214 -20.02 -23.00 -9.89
N LEU A 215 -19.52 -23.88 -9.03
CA LEU A 215 -18.80 -23.48 -7.82
C LEU A 215 -17.51 -22.71 -8.14
N VAL A 216 -16.93 -22.93 -9.31
CA VAL A 216 -15.74 -22.21 -9.79
C VAL A 216 -16.08 -20.75 -10.05
N THR A 217 -17.20 -20.49 -10.72
CA THR A 217 -17.71 -19.13 -10.98
C THR A 217 -17.93 -18.36 -9.67
N VAL A 218 -18.52 -19.02 -8.66
CA VAL A 218 -18.72 -18.42 -7.33
C VAL A 218 -17.38 -18.13 -6.64
N ALA A 219 -16.41 -19.03 -6.73
CA ALA A 219 -15.09 -18.83 -6.15
C ALA A 219 -14.36 -17.63 -6.80
N ASP A 220 -14.42 -17.51 -8.12
CA ASP A 220 -13.83 -16.39 -8.85
C ASP A 220 -14.52 -15.06 -8.49
N ALA A 221 -15.85 -15.05 -8.36
CA ALA A 221 -16.60 -13.89 -7.90
C ALA A 221 -16.20 -13.46 -6.48
N ILE A 222 -16.06 -14.40 -5.55
CA ILE A 222 -15.58 -14.11 -4.18
C ILE A 222 -14.15 -13.57 -4.22
N ALA A 223 -13.28 -14.14 -5.07
CA ALA A 223 -11.90 -13.68 -5.22
C ALA A 223 -11.83 -12.23 -5.72
N ALA A 224 -12.68 -11.86 -6.67
CA ALA A 224 -12.79 -10.50 -7.18
C ALA A 224 -13.33 -9.53 -6.12
N VAL A 225 -14.41 -9.92 -5.42
CA VAL A 225 -14.99 -9.12 -4.32
C VAL A 225 -13.96 -8.90 -3.21
N ALA A 226 -13.16 -9.90 -2.86
CA ALA A 226 -12.12 -9.77 -1.85
C ALA A 226 -11.05 -8.72 -2.23
N LEU A 227 -10.67 -8.64 -3.52
CA LEU A 227 -9.76 -7.60 -4.01
C LEU A 227 -10.39 -6.21 -3.97
N TRP A 228 -11.65 -6.08 -4.39
CA TRP A 228 -12.39 -4.81 -4.29
C TRP A 228 -12.51 -4.34 -2.84
N LEU A 229 -12.85 -5.23 -1.92
CA LEU A 229 -12.89 -4.92 -0.50
C LEU A 229 -11.51 -4.53 0.01
N GLY A 230 -10.44 -5.24 -0.39
CA GLY A 230 -9.07 -4.91 -0.03
C GLY A 230 -8.67 -3.51 -0.48
N LEU A 231 -9.05 -3.11 -1.70
CA LEU A 231 -8.87 -1.75 -2.20
C LEU A 231 -9.64 -0.73 -1.33
N LEU A 232 -10.91 -0.99 -1.05
CA LEU A 232 -11.74 -0.09 -0.26
C LEU A 232 -11.22 0.07 1.18
N VAL A 233 -10.67 -0.98 1.80
CA VAL A 233 -10.09 -0.92 3.15
C VAL A 233 -9.04 0.19 3.26
N TRP A 234 -8.16 0.28 2.27
CA TRP A 234 -7.08 1.27 2.28
C TRP A 234 -7.54 2.63 1.75
N TRP A 235 -8.23 2.66 0.62
CA TRP A 235 -8.53 3.93 -0.06
C TRP A 235 -9.73 4.68 0.49
N LEU A 236 -10.77 3.98 0.99
CA LEU A 236 -11.98 4.64 1.49
C LEU A 236 -11.78 5.22 2.89
N ARG A 237 -10.72 4.86 3.60
CA ARG A 237 -10.49 5.21 5.00
C ARG A 237 -9.66 6.49 5.11
N PRO A 238 -10.27 7.65 5.46
CA PRO A 238 -9.55 8.93 5.44
C PRO A 238 -8.41 9.00 6.44
N ILE A 239 -8.53 8.26 7.56
CA ILE A 239 -7.52 8.24 8.62
C ILE A 239 -6.22 7.58 8.14
N CYS A 240 -6.31 6.53 7.30
CA CYS A 240 -5.13 5.85 6.74
C CYS A 240 -4.31 6.81 5.86
N TRP A 241 -4.98 7.60 5.02
CA TRP A 241 -4.34 8.64 4.21
C TRP A 241 -3.67 9.72 5.04
N ARG A 242 -4.27 10.10 6.17
CA ARG A 242 -3.71 11.14 7.05
C ARG A 242 -2.50 10.65 7.84
N LEU A 243 -2.54 9.44 8.38
CA LEU A 243 -1.48 8.91 9.26
C LEU A 243 -0.34 8.24 8.48
N HIS A 244 -0.67 7.49 7.43
CA HIS A 244 0.27 6.65 6.69
C HIS A 244 -0.04 6.64 5.18
N PRO A 245 0.10 7.78 4.49
CA PRO A 245 -0.24 7.89 3.07
C PRO A 245 0.56 6.94 2.18
N GLY A 246 1.83 6.67 2.52
CA GLY A 246 2.70 5.76 1.76
C GLY A 246 2.17 4.32 1.72
N PRO A 247 2.06 3.62 2.87
CA PRO A 247 1.44 2.28 2.93
C PRO A 247 0.04 2.26 2.34
N THR A 248 -0.78 3.28 2.60
CA THR A 248 -2.14 3.37 2.07
C THR A 248 -2.17 3.36 0.55
N PHE A 249 -1.30 4.14 -0.08
CA PHE A 249 -1.17 4.13 -1.53
C PHE A 249 -0.65 2.79 -2.05
N LEU A 250 0.43 2.25 -1.48
CA LEU A 250 1.08 1.02 -1.93
C LEU A 250 0.19 -0.22 -1.80
N PHE A 251 -0.45 -0.41 -0.64
CA PHE A 251 -1.36 -1.52 -0.40
C PHE A 251 -2.64 -1.40 -1.23
N GLY A 252 -3.12 -0.18 -1.51
CA GLY A 252 -4.26 0.03 -2.40
C GLY A 252 -3.91 -0.13 -3.89
N LEU A 253 -2.67 0.14 -4.29
CA LEU A 253 -2.23 -0.03 -5.69
C LEU A 253 -2.15 -1.51 -6.08
N PHE A 254 -1.73 -2.40 -5.16
CA PHE A 254 -1.67 -3.85 -5.40
C PHE A 254 -3.00 -4.42 -5.94
N PRO A 255 -4.16 -4.34 -5.25
CA PRO A 255 -5.40 -4.91 -5.73
C PRO A 255 -5.91 -4.23 -7.01
N ILE A 256 -5.61 -2.95 -7.24
CA ILE A 256 -5.94 -2.28 -8.51
C ILE A 256 -5.20 -2.95 -9.66
N ILE A 257 -3.89 -3.18 -9.52
CA ILE A 257 -3.11 -3.83 -10.55
C ILE A 257 -3.66 -5.23 -10.80
N ILE A 258 -3.89 -6.03 -9.76
CA ILE A 258 -4.45 -7.39 -9.92
C ILE A 258 -5.83 -7.37 -10.60
N LEU A 259 -6.71 -6.43 -10.25
CA LEU A 259 -8.02 -6.27 -10.90
C LEU A 259 -7.89 -5.91 -12.39
N ILE A 260 -6.95 -5.02 -12.74
CA ILE A 260 -6.70 -4.68 -14.15
C ILE A 260 -6.19 -5.91 -14.91
N LEU A 261 -5.27 -6.68 -14.31
CA LEU A 261 -4.71 -7.90 -14.90
C LEU A 261 -5.73 -9.04 -15.00
N SER A 262 -6.78 -9.05 -14.17
CA SER A 262 -7.85 -10.04 -14.25
C SER A 262 -8.78 -9.86 -15.46
N ILE A 263 -8.73 -8.72 -16.14
CA ILE A 263 -9.57 -8.49 -17.32
C ILE A 263 -8.91 -9.14 -18.54
N PRO A 264 -9.54 -10.13 -19.17
CA PRO A 264 -8.97 -10.82 -20.31
C PRO A 264 -8.78 -9.86 -21.50
N GLY A 265 -7.59 -9.91 -22.12
CA GLY A 265 -7.29 -9.14 -23.31
C GLY A 265 -6.79 -7.70 -23.09
N ILE A 266 -6.70 -7.22 -21.84
CA ILE A 266 -6.15 -5.86 -21.57
C ILE A 266 -4.65 -5.80 -21.83
N THR A 267 -3.89 -6.84 -21.46
CA THR A 267 -2.45 -6.85 -21.68
C THR A 267 -1.94 -8.20 -22.22
N ASN A 268 -0.79 -8.13 -22.89
CA ASN A 268 -0.06 -9.31 -23.36
C ASN A 268 0.67 -10.00 -22.20
N SER A 269 1.04 -11.27 -22.36
CA SER A 269 1.71 -12.07 -21.31
C SER A 269 2.95 -11.39 -20.69
N PHE A 270 3.70 -10.64 -21.50
CA PHE A 270 4.85 -9.84 -21.03
C PHE A 270 4.45 -8.74 -20.05
N ASN A 271 3.46 -7.92 -20.44
CA ASN A 271 2.98 -6.82 -19.60
C ASN A 271 2.33 -7.37 -18.32
N ASN A 272 1.60 -8.48 -18.41
CA ASN A 272 1.03 -9.16 -17.25
C ASN A 272 2.11 -9.53 -16.22
N LEU A 273 3.22 -10.13 -16.66
CA LEU A 273 4.34 -10.48 -15.77
C LEU A 273 4.94 -9.23 -15.11
N PHE A 274 5.25 -8.21 -15.91
CA PHE A 274 5.83 -6.96 -15.39
C PHE A 274 4.93 -6.28 -14.37
N PHE A 275 3.64 -6.10 -14.68
CA PHE A 275 2.70 -5.48 -13.75
C PHE A 275 2.49 -6.30 -12.48
N LEU A 276 2.51 -7.62 -12.57
CA LEU A 276 2.41 -8.50 -11.41
C LEU A 276 3.63 -8.33 -10.48
N GLN A 277 4.84 -8.26 -11.05
CA GLN A 277 6.05 -7.94 -10.30
C GLN A 277 6.00 -6.54 -9.66
N VAL A 278 5.49 -5.54 -10.38
CA VAL A 278 5.29 -4.19 -9.85
C VAL A 278 4.30 -4.22 -8.69
N ALA A 279 3.22 -5.00 -8.77
CA ALA A 279 2.28 -5.17 -7.68
C ALA A 279 2.98 -5.76 -6.45
N ASP A 280 3.71 -6.86 -6.60
CA ASP A 280 4.45 -7.49 -5.51
C ASP A 280 5.48 -6.55 -4.88
N LEU A 281 6.18 -5.74 -5.69
CA LEU A 281 7.10 -4.72 -5.22
C LEU A 281 6.36 -3.67 -4.37
N CYS A 282 5.17 -3.24 -4.78
CA CYS A 282 4.34 -2.33 -3.99
C CYS A 282 3.99 -2.94 -2.63
N LEU A 283 3.60 -4.21 -2.62
CA LEU A 283 3.28 -4.94 -1.41
C LEU A 283 4.50 -5.08 -0.48
N LEU A 284 5.67 -5.35 -1.05
CA LEU A 284 6.94 -5.50 -0.35
C LEU A 284 7.37 -4.17 0.28
N LEU A 285 7.30 -3.08 -0.47
CA LEU A 285 7.58 -1.73 0.03
C LEU A 285 6.58 -1.35 1.15
N GLY A 286 5.29 -1.63 0.97
CA GLY A 286 4.25 -1.43 1.98
C GLY A 286 4.56 -2.18 3.28
N GLY A 287 4.91 -3.47 3.19
CA GLY A 287 5.25 -4.29 4.35
C GLY A 287 6.56 -3.86 5.03
N LEU A 288 7.58 -3.44 4.27
CA LEU A 288 8.81 -2.88 4.83
C LEU A 288 8.53 -1.61 5.64
N ARG A 289 7.56 -0.78 5.20
CA ARG A 289 7.15 0.40 5.97
C ARG A 289 6.50 0.05 7.29
N ILE A 290 5.63 -0.96 7.29
CA ILE A 290 5.06 -1.48 8.55
C ILE A 290 6.18 -1.96 9.47
N LEU A 291 7.14 -2.71 8.92
CA LEU A 291 8.27 -3.23 9.71
C LEU A 291 9.14 -2.10 10.29
N GLN A 292 9.35 -1.02 9.54
CA GLN A 292 10.06 0.17 10.03
C GLN A 292 9.29 0.85 11.18
N ALA A 293 7.98 1.04 11.03
CA ALA A 293 7.13 1.64 12.06
C ALA A 293 7.20 0.86 13.39
N GLN A 294 7.23 -0.48 13.31
CA GLN A 294 7.36 -1.35 14.48
C GLN A 294 8.72 -1.24 15.20
N ARG A 295 9.78 -0.73 14.55
CA ARG A 295 11.08 -0.50 15.20
C ARG A 295 11.14 0.82 15.96
N VAL A 296 10.50 1.85 15.44
CA VAL A 296 10.59 3.24 15.95
C VAL A 296 9.71 3.47 17.17
N LEU A 297 8.57 2.79 17.27
CA LEU A 297 7.69 2.94 18.43
C LEU A 297 8.44 2.58 19.73
N PRO A 298 8.38 3.39 20.81
CA PRO A 298 8.95 3.03 22.10
C PRO A 298 8.25 1.80 22.70
N ARG A 299 8.93 1.06 23.58
CA ARG A 299 8.30 -0.03 24.36
C ARG A 299 7.31 0.61 25.34
N SER A 300 6.03 0.61 24.98
CA SER A 300 4.92 0.85 25.91
C SER A 300 4.64 -0.41 26.71
#